data_AF-A0A8B8J3R6-F1
#
_entry.id   AF-A0A8B8J3R6-F1
#
_cell.length_a   1.000
_cell.length_b   1.000
_cell.length_c   1.000
_cell.angle_alpha   90.00
_cell.angle_beta   90.00
_cell.angle_gamma   90.00
#
_symmetry.space_group_name_H-M   'P 1'
#
loop_
_entity.id
_entity.type
_entity.pdbx_description
1 polymer ?
#
loop_
_entity_poly.entity_id
_entity_poly.type
_entity_poly.pdbx_seq_one_letter_code
_entity_poly.pdbx_strand_id
1 'polypeptide(L)'
;MGGCGMVAAVGWGRKPQRRGVPSVFRQMCSVEDGFPVSDQEQSVSLPLPGAFLDFLNNNGLDPSIYAVADTIPRYVRLKPGCESLLADIEAELRCKLEEVVWLPGFFSIPPHIQIAGSKAYQQGVIYGMDAASGAAVSALDVSPGDHVLDLCAAPGAKLCMLSDLLGNSGSLTGVDIARHRLAACCTMLQKYALGDCCRLFVADGTTFSLLPLRSCMDIKSGAAYGADNKDIFTEWTSKRSWKDRKKAFKARNANSSHQSQSTLEPELIYYGRHSGVVGLCKSELFRPRNDNEPSVSGYDRVLVDAECTHDGSVKHIQKFAFWGWNTLQHRVLDAKRTDTLMHLQIAKSWWIACVQYLQFNSCPK
;
A
#
# COMPACT_ATOMS: atom_id res chain seq x y z
N MET A 1 20.96 -50.10 21.77
CA MET A 1 20.00 -49.43 20.86
C MET A 1 20.03 -47.95 21.17
N GLY A 2 20.92 -47.23 20.49
CA GLY A 2 21.08 -45.78 20.58
C GLY A 2 21.53 -45.31 19.21
N GLY A 3 20.77 -44.38 18.62
CA GLY A 3 20.98 -43.87 17.27
C GLY A 3 20.95 -42.36 17.30
N CYS A 4 22.16 -41.78 17.31
CA CYS A 4 22.46 -40.36 17.22
C CYS A 4 22.31 -39.91 15.75
N GLY A 5 21.60 -38.81 15.49
CA GLY A 5 21.41 -38.22 14.17
C GLY A 5 22.37 -37.06 13.92
N MET A 6 23.21 -37.22 12.90
CA MET A 6 24.37 -36.42 12.51
C MET A 6 24.01 -35.01 11.98
N VAL A 7 24.72 -33.99 12.45
CA VAL A 7 24.85 -32.68 11.81
C VAL A 7 26.09 -32.72 10.91
N ALA A 8 25.95 -32.40 9.63
CA ALA A 8 27.08 -32.25 8.71
C ALA A 8 27.06 -30.86 8.06
N ALA A 9 28.07 -30.07 8.42
CA ALA A 9 28.50 -28.88 7.68
C ALA A 9 29.42 -29.30 6.53
N VAL A 10 29.25 -28.71 5.35
CA VAL A 10 30.28 -28.69 4.30
C VAL A 10 30.31 -27.30 3.67
N GLY A 11 31.38 -26.57 3.93
CA GLY A 11 31.71 -25.32 3.26
C GLY A 11 32.46 -25.56 1.95
N TRP A 12 32.25 -24.69 0.97
CA TRP A 12 33.15 -24.48 -0.17
C TRP A 12 33.27 -22.98 -0.43
N GLY A 13 34.44 -22.41 -0.13
CA GLY A 13 34.82 -21.09 -0.57
C GLY A 13 35.53 -21.13 -1.93
N ARG A 14 35.35 -20.10 -2.76
CA ARG A 14 36.37 -19.49 -3.64
C ARG A 14 36.04 -18.00 -3.86
N LYS A 15 37.11 -17.19 -3.84
CA LYS A 15 37.18 -15.72 -3.77
C LYS A 15 36.48 -14.98 -4.94
N PRO A 16 35.98 -13.74 -4.73
CA PRO A 16 35.50 -12.88 -5.81
C PRO A 16 36.65 -12.11 -6.49
N GLN A 17 36.69 -12.17 -7.81
CA GLN A 17 37.61 -11.43 -8.68
C GLN A 17 37.06 -10.03 -8.93
N ARG A 18 37.83 -9.00 -8.53
CA ARG A 18 37.51 -7.59 -8.72
C ARG A 18 37.60 -7.20 -10.20
N ARG A 19 36.55 -6.63 -10.76
CA ARG A 19 36.62 -5.72 -11.93
C ARG A 19 36.07 -4.36 -11.49
N GLY A 20 36.84 -3.32 -11.77
CA GLY A 20 36.74 -2.00 -11.16
C GLY A 20 35.55 -1.15 -11.59
N VAL A 21 35.21 -0.21 -10.70
CA VAL A 21 34.29 0.91 -10.94
C VAL A 21 35.16 2.14 -11.28
N PRO A 22 34.80 2.97 -12.28
CA PRO A 22 35.64 4.08 -12.72
C PRO A 22 35.88 5.17 -11.65
N SER A 23 37.08 5.74 -11.73
CA SER A 23 37.66 6.78 -10.88
C SER A 23 37.00 8.16 -11.06
N VAL A 24 36.01 8.50 -10.22
CA VAL A 24 35.59 9.90 -9.99
C VAL A 24 35.36 10.22 -8.50
N PHE A 25 35.36 9.22 -7.62
CA PHE A 25 35.00 9.39 -6.19
C PHE A 25 36.17 9.54 -5.21
N ARG A 26 37.41 9.78 -5.67
CA ARG A 26 38.61 9.72 -4.81
C ARG A 26 39.41 11.02 -4.72
N GLN A 27 38.75 12.16 -4.71
CA GLN A 27 39.44 13.43 -4.54
C GLN A 27 38.60 14.43 -3.75
N MET A 28 38.44 14.17 -2.44
CA MET A 28 38.06 15.21 -1.46
C MET A 28 38.18 14.76 0.02
N CYS A 29 39.13 13.88 0.34
CA CYS A 29 39.52 13.60 1.73
C CYS A 29 41.03 13.76 1.89
N SER A 30 41.50 15.00 1.96
CA SER A 30 42.86 15.36 2.43
C SER A 30 42.90 16.85 2.72
N VAL A 31 42.42 17.25 3.91
CA VAL A 31 42.99 18.34 4.71
C VAL A 31 42.70 17.98 6.16
N GLU A 32 43.75 17.65 6.91
CA GLU A 32 43.73 17.63 8.37
C GLU A 32 43.95 19.07 8.86
N ASP A 33 43.15 19.53 9.82
CA ASP A 33 43.57 20.51 10.83
C ASP A 33 42.63 20.40 12.04
N GLY A 34 43.22 20.24 13.23
CA GLY A 34 42.54 19.90 14.47
C GLY A 34 42.04 21.11 15.26
N PHE A 35 40.89 20.93 15.92
CA PHE A 35 40.42 21.69 17.09
C PHE A 35 39.59 20.76 18.00
N PRO A 36 39.58 20.96 19.34
CA PRO A 36 39.02 20.00 20.27
C PRO A 36 37.50 20.13 20.33
N VAL A 37 36.78 19.02 20.21
CA VAL A 37 35.31 19.02 20.33
C VAL A 37 34.91 18.24 21.59
N SER A 38 34.43 19.01 22.56
CA SER A 38 33.69 18.57 23.73
C SER A 38 32.40 17.83 23.34
N ASP A 39 32.09 16.76 24.07
CA ASP A 39 30.82 16.04 23.99
C ASP A 39 29.61 16.98 24.21
N GLN A 40 28.89 17.30 23.14
CA GLN A 40 27.46 17.64 23.17
C GLN A 40 26.79 17.09 21.92
N GLU A 41 25.93 16.08 22.09
CA GLU A 41 24.94 15.67 21.09
C GLU A 41 23.94 16.82 20.90
N GLN A 42 24.14 17.62 19.86
CA GLN A 42 23.11 18.53 19.34
C GLN A 42 22.47 17.91 18.10
N SER A 43 21.23 17.42 18.26
CA SER A 43 20.35 17.14 17.13
C SER A 43 19.94 18.47 16.49
N VAL A 44 20.69 18.93 15.50
CA VAL A 44 20.38 20.16 14.76
C VAL A 44 19.12 19.91 13.91
N SER A 45 17.97 20.38 14.41
CA SER A 45 16.74 20.49 13.64
C SER A 45 16.95 21.53 12.53
N LEU A 46 17.12 21.07 11.29
CA LEU A 46 17.17 21.98 10.15
C LEU A 46 15.84 22.74 10.06
N PRO A 47 15.84 24.09 9.93
CA PRO A 47 14.63 24.88 9.90
C PRO A 47 13.77 24.54 8.67
N LEU A 48 12.46 24.52 8.85
CA LEU A 48 11.50 24.28 7.76
C LEU A 48 11.66 25.34 6.65
N PRO A 49 11.44 24.99 5.37
CA PRO A 49 11.57 25.94 4.27
C PRO A 49 10.57 27.09 4.37
N GLY A 50 10.97 28.31 3.98
CA GLY A 50 10.09 29.50 4.01
C GLY A 50 8.78 29.31 3.26
N ALA A 51 8.80 28.77 2.04
CA ALA A 51 7.59 28.49 1.27
C ALA A 51 6.64 27.49 1.94
N PHE A 52 7.18 26.56 2.75
CA PHE A 52 6.36 25.64 3.53
C PHE A 52 5.75 26.34 4.75
N LEU A 53 6.52 27.20 5.44
CA LEU A 53 6.00 28.03 6.52
C LEU A 53 4.88 28.97 6.02
N ASP A 54 5.06 29.59 4.85
CA ASP A 54 4.03 30.43 4.22
C ASP A 54 2.78 29.62 3.91
N PHE A 55 2.93 28.40 3.39
CA PHE A 55 1.81 27.49 3.16
C PHE A 55 1.07 27.15 4.47
N LEU A 56 1.79 26.84 5.55
CA LEU A 56 1.18 26.55 6.85
C LEU A 56 0.41 27.76 7.39
N ASN A 57 1.04 28.94 7.37
CA ASN A 57 0.43 30.18 7.83
C ASN A 57 -0.84 30.52 7.02
N ASN A 58 -0.79 30.39 5.69
CA ASN A 58 -1.92 30.66 4.81
C ASN A 58 -3.10 29.72 5.03
N ASN A 59 -2.86 28.52 5.58
CA ASN A 59 -3.88 27.53 5.90
C ASN A 59 -4.21 27.46 7.41
N GLY A 60 -3.71 28.41 8.21
CA GLY A 60 -4.01 28.52 9.64
C GLY A 60 -3.38 27.44 10.51
N LEU A 61 -2.23 26.91 10.10
CA LEU A 61 -1.58 25.78 10.74
C LEU A 61 -0.29 26.22 11.42
N ASP A 62 -0.16 25.86 12.69
CA ASP A 62 1.02 26.21 13.48
C ASP A 62 2.23 25.36 13.04
N PRO A 63 3.34 25.97 12.58
CA PRO A 63 4.57 25.24 12.26
C PRO A 63 5.13 24.42 13.42
N SER A 64 4.78 24.73 14.67
CA SER A 64 5.22 23.98 15.85
C SER A 64 4.83 22.50 15.81
N ILE A 65 3.76 22.12 15.08
CA ILE A 65 3.34 20.72 14.92
C ILE A 65 4.42 19.83 14.28
N TYR A 66 5.35 20.44 13.54
CA TYR A 66 6.47 19.77 12.90
C TYR A 66 7.76 19.79 13.74
N ALA A 67 7.83 20.66 14.76
CA ALA A 67 8.94 20.69 15.71
C ALA A 67 8.89 19.52 16.70
N VAL A 68 7.73 18.88 16.86
CA VAL A 68 7.49 17.77 17.78
C VAL A 68 7.47 16.39 17.08
N ALA A 69 8.08 16.28 15.89
CA ALA A 69 8.08 15.04 15.11
C ALA A 69 8.58 13.81 15.90
N ASP A 70 9.49 14.01 16.86
CA ASP A 70 10.04 12.95 17.72
C ASP A 70 9.09 12.50 18.85
N THR A 71 7.98 13.22 19.09
CA THR A 71 6.96 12.87 20.08
C THR A 71 5.67 12.35 19.47
N ILE A 72 5.54 12.36 18.14
CA ILE A 72 4.32 11.88 17.48
C ILE A 72 4.23 10.36 17.70
N PRO A 73 3.16 9.84 18.32
CA PRO A 73 2.99 8.42 18.52
C PRO A 73 2.88 7.71 17.17
N ARG A 74 3.34 6.47 17.12
CA ARG A 74 3.01 5.57 16.02
C ARG A 74 1.76 4.80 16.38
N TYR A 75 1.05 4.32 15.37
CA TYR A 75 -0.19 3.59 15.55
C TYR A 75 -0.06 2.17 15.05
N VAL A 76 -0.65 1.24 15.80
CA VAL A 76 -0.77 -0.17 15.44
C VAL A 76 -2.24 -0.55 15.45
N ARG A 77 -2.64 -1.34 14.47
CA ARG A 77 -3.96 -1.97 14.44
C ARG A 77 -3.83 -3.42 14.88
N LEU A 78 -4.69 -3.82 15.81
CA LEU A 78 -4.88 -5.20 16.22
C LEU A 78 -5.84 -5.89 15.24
N LYS A 79 -5.52 -7.12 14.85
CA LYS A 79 -6.41 -7.94 14.04
C LYS A 79 -7.65 -8.31 14.87
N PRO A 80 -8.89 -8.19 14.33
CA PRO A 80 -10.09 -8.58 15.05
C PRO A 80 -10.02 -10.04 15.54
N GLY A 81 -10.48 -10.29 16.77
CA GLY A 81 -10.47 -11.61 17.39
C GLY A 81 -9.16 -11.98 18.11
N CYS A 82 -8.20 -11.05 18.19
CA CYS A 82 -6.92 -11.23 18.88
C CYS A 82 -6.82 -10.40 20.18
N GLU A 83 -7.94 -9.92 20.72
CA GLU A 83 -8.01 -9.06 21.91
C GLU A 83 -7.43 -9.74 23.15
N SER A 84 -7.55 -11.07 23.24
CA SER A 84 -6.98 -11.88 24.32
C SER A 84 -5.45 -11.88 24.36
N LEU A 85 -4.79 -11.54 23.24
CA LEU A 85 -3.33 -11.51 23.12
C LEU A 85 -2.72 -10.16 23.54
N LEU A 86 -3.55 -9.17 23.92
CA LEU A 86 -3.07 -7.80 24.16
C LEU A 86 -1.97 -7.74 25.24
N ALA A 87 -2.15 -8.46 26.34
CA ALA A 87 -1.16 -8.51 27.43
C ALA A 87 0.18 -9.11 26.98
N ASP A 88 0.14 -10.14 26.13
CA ASP A 88 1.35 -10.77 25.57
C ASP A 88 2.07 -9.81 24.61
N ILE A 89 1.31 -9.04 23.82
CA ILE A 89 1.85 -8.02 22.91
C ILE A 89 2.53 -6.90 23.71
N GLU A 90 1.91 -6.41 24.76
CA GLU A 90 2.49 -5.38 25.64
C GLU A 90 3.79 -5.88 26.30
N ALA A 91 3.81 -7.13 26.76
CA ALA A 91 5.00 -7.74 27.36
C ALA A 91 6.13 -7.90 26.33
N GLU A 92 5.80 -8.27 25.09
CA GLU A 92 6.75 -8.41 23.99
C GLU A 92 7.34 -7.07 23.55
N LEU A 93 6.50 -6.05 23.39
CA LEU A 93 6.92 -4.71 22.98
C LEU A 93 7.58 -3.92 24.12
N ARG A 94 7.43 -4.38 25.37
CA ARG A 94 7.88 -3.68 26.58
C ARG A 94 7.30 -2.27 26.68
N CYS A 95 6.09 -2.10 26.19
CA CYS A 95 5.36 -0.85 26.27
C CYS A 95 3.87 -1.13 26.47
N LYS A 96 3.20 -0.28 27.24
CA LYS A 96 1.75 -0.29 27.32
C LYS A 96 1.16 0.22 26.02
N LEU A 97 0.12 -0.45 25.52
CA LEU A 97 -0.63 -0.02 24.35
C LEU A 97 -1.77 0.89 24.80
N GLU A 98 -1.79 2.13 24.30
CA GLU A 98 -2.86 3.07 24.63
C GLU A 98 -3.94 3.03 23.56
N GLU A 99 -5.15 2.63 23.92
CA GLU A 99 -6.26 2.55 22.96
C GLU A 99 -6.61 3.94 22.40
N VAL A 100 -6.81 4.00 21.08
CA VAL A 100 -7.35 5.19 20.42
C VAL A 100 -8.86 5.18 20.57
N VAL A 101 -9.37 5.89 21.57
CA VAL A 101 -10.79 5.84 22.03
C VAL A 101 -11.82 5.99 20.90
N TRP A 102 -11.53 6.81 19.89
CA TRP A 102 -12.45 7.07 18.77
C TRP A 102 -12.29 6.09 17.60
N LEU A 103 -11.32 5.18 17.65
CA LEU A 103 -11.00 4.23 16.58
C LEU A 103 -10.74 2.82 17.13
N PRO A 104 -11.78 1.97 17.24
CA PRO A 104 -11.66 0.64 17.82
C PRO A 104 -10.57 -0.22 17.16
N GLY A 105 -9.83 -0.96 17.99
CA GLY A 105 -8.75 -1.85 17.54
C GLY A 105 -7.46 -1.13 17.14
N PHE A 106 -7.37 0.19 17.32
CA PHE A 106 -6.13 0.95 17.16
C PHE A 106 -5.51 1.29 18.51
N PHE A 107 -4.18 1.18 18.56
CA PHE A 107 -3.39 1.50 19.74
C PHE A 107 -2.23 2.42 19.37
N SER A 108 -1.97 3.38 20.24
CA SER A 108 -0.82 4.27 20.19
C SER A 108 0.39 3.56 20.82
N ILE A 109 1.56 3.75 20.21
CA ILE A 109 2.86 3.31 20.72
C ILE A 109 3.87 4.46 20.61
N PRO A 110 4.85 4.53 21.53
CA PRO A 110 5.94 5.49 21.40
C PRO A 110 6.72 5.34 20.08
N PRO A 111 7.22 6.43 19.48
CA PRO A 111 7.81 6.39 18.13
C PRO A 111 9.06 5.52 18.00
N HIS A 112 9.80 5.33 19.10
CA HIS A 112 11.01 4.51 19.14
C HIS A 112 10.74 3.00 19.20
N ILE A 113 9.51 2.58 19.52
CA ILE A 113 9.14 1.16 19.58
C ILE A 113 9.05 0.59 18.17
N GLN A 114 9.72 -0.54 17.94
CA GLN A 114 9.76 -1.25 16.66
C GLN A 114 8.97 -2.55 16.75
N ILE A 115 7.86 -2.62 16.02
CA ILE A 115 7.03 -3.83 16.01
C ILE A 115 7.58 -4.95 15.13
N ALA A 116 8.46 -4.65 14.17
CA ALA A 116 8.89 -5.62 13.15
C ALA A 116 9.56 -6.89 13.72
N GLY A 117 10.23 -6.76 14.87
CA GLY A 117 10.88 -7.87 15.57
C GLY A 117 9.94 -8.72 16.42
N SER A 118 8.72 -8.26 16.69
CA SER A 118 7.75 -8.95 17.54
C SER A 118 7.12 -10.16 16.84
N LYS A 119 6.87 -11.23 17.59
CA LYS A 119 6.06 -12.39 17.20
C LYS A 119 4.66 -11.94 16.82
N ALA A 120 4.05 -11.02 17.58
CA ALA A 120 2.74 -10.46 17.27
C ALA A 120 2.71 -9.87 15.85
N TYR A 121 3.71 -9.09 15.47
CA TYR A 121 3.81 -8.59 14.10
C TYR A 121 4.09 -9.72 13.11
N GLN A 122 5.05 -10.61 13.38
CA GLN A 122 5.44 -11.68 12.44
C GLN A 122 4.30 -12.67 12.14
N GLN A 123 3.48 -12.97 13.14
CA GLN A 123 2.32 -13.87 13.06
C GLN A 123 1.07 -13.20 12.49
N GLY A 124 1.13 -11.90 12.18
CA GLY A 124 0.01 -11.18 11.59
C GLY A 124 -1.08 -10.80 12.58
N VAL A 125 -0.75 -10.69 13.87
CA VAL A 125 -1.68 -10.25 14.92
C VAL A 125 -1.80 -8.72 14.93
N ILE A 126 -0.70 -8.02 14.67
CA ILE A 126 -0.67 -6.55 14.58
C ILE A 126 -0.02 -6.06 13.29
N TYR A 127 -0.39 -4.86 12.86
CA TYR A 127 0.32 -4.12 11.82
C TYR A 127 0.31 -2.62 12.06
N GLY A 128 1.35 -1.94 11.57
CA GLY A 128 1.44 -0.49 11.63
C GLY A 128 0.49 0.15 10.63
N MET A 129 -0.34 1.06 11.09
CA MET A 129 -1.27 1.83 10.27
C MET A 129 -1.60 3.13 11.00
N ASP A 130 -1.48 4.26 10.32
CA ASP A 130 -1.80 5.55 10.93
C ASP A 130 -3.29 5.63 11.30
N ALA A 131 -3.62 6.25 12.44
CA ALA A 131 -4.99 6.42 12.89
C ALA A 131 -5.84 7.19 11.86
N ALA A 132 -5.26 8.17 11.17
CA ALA A 132 -5.86 8.86 10.04
C ALA A 132 -6.35 7.92 8.93
N SER A 133 -5.51 6.93 8.61
CA SER A 133 -5.82 5.94 7.59
C SER A 133 -6.92 4.99 8.07
N GLY A 134 -6.94 4.66 9.36
CA GLY A 134 -8.01 3.86 9.94
C GLY A 134 -9.34 4.60 9.93
N ALA A 135 -9.33 5.89 10.30
CA ALA A 135 -10.49 6.77 10.24
C ALA A 135 -11.12 6.82 8.84
N ALA A 136 -10.29 6.91 7.80
CA ALA A 136 -10.72 6.88 6.40
C ALA A 136 -11.49 5.60 6.05
N VAL A 137 -10.98 4.45 6.50
CA VAL A 137 -11.63 3.15 6.25
C VAL A 137 -12.91 3.02 7.07
N SER A 138 -12.91 3.47 8.33
CA SER A 138 -14.10 3.48 9.18
C SER A 138 -15.20 4.39 8.62
N ALA A 139 -14.85 5.55 8.08
CA ALA A 139 -15.80 6.49 7.47
C ALA A 139 -16.43 5.95 6.16
N LEU A 140 -15.78 4.98 5.51
CA LEU A 140 -16.33 4.33 4.32
C LEU A 140 -17.52 3.41 4.64
N ASP A 141 -17.68 2.99 5.90
CA ASP A 141 -18.82 2.21 6.40
C ASP A 141 -19.07 0.92 5.59
N VAL A 142 -18.00 0.14 5.39
CA VAL A 142 -18.04 -1.14 4.66
C VAL A 142 -18.80 -2.18 5.45
N SER A 143 -19.75 -2.86 4.79
CA SER A 143 -20.51 -3.98 5.33
C SER A 143 -20.12 -5.31 4.68
N PRO A 144 -20.24 -6.45 5.39
CA PRO A 144 -20.09 -7.76 4.78
C PRO A 144 -21.04 -7.94 3.58
N GLY A 145 -20.51 -8.40 2.45
CA GLY A 145 -21.27 -8.50 1.19
C GLY A 145 -21.01 -7.34 0.21
N ASP A 146 -20.45 -6.22 0.66
CA ASP A 146 -20.11 -5.11 -0.22
C ASP A 146 -19.07 -5.50 -1.27
N HIS A 147 -19.16 -4.89 -2.44
CA HIS A 147 -18.10 -4.88 -3.42
C HIS A 147 -17.33 -3.57 -3.32
N VAL A 148 -16.07 -3.65 -2.90
CA VAL A 148 -15.26 -2.49 -2.55
C VAL A 148 -14.11 -2.30 -3.53
N LEU A 149 -13.89 -1.05 -3.96
CA LEU A 149 -12.76 -0.65 -4.80
C LEU A 149 -11.81 0.24 -3.99
N ASP A 150 -10.55 -0.17 -3.89
CA ASP A 150 -9.45 0.62 -3.31
C ASP A 150 -8.54 1.10 -4.45
N LEU A 151 -8.69 2.38 -4.82
CA LEU A 151 -7.82 3.05 -5.79
C LEU A 151 -6.59 3.61 -5.07
N CYS A 152 -5.41 3.28 -5.60
CA CYS A 152 -4.10 3.50 -4.99
C CYS A 152 -3.85 2.60 -3.77
N ALA A 153 -4.26 1.32 -3.88
CA ALA A 153 -4.27 0.36 -2.78
C ALA A 153 -2.90 0.07 -2.13
N ALA A 154 -1.78 0.31 -2.83
CA ALA A 154 -0.48 -0.01 -2.26
C ALA A 154 -0.05 1.07 -1.24
N PRO A 155 0.60 0.68 -0.11
CA PRO A 155 1.23 -0.60 0.18
C PRO A 155 0.30 -1.69 0.75
N GLY A 156 -0.98 -1.39 1.05
CA GLY A 156 -1.98 -2.41 1.39
C GLY A 156 -2.55 -2.38 2.81
N ALA A 157 -2.16 -1.43 3.68
CA ALA A 157 -2.68 -1.38 5.06
C ALA A 157 -4.20 -1.09 5.11
N LYS A 158 -4.68 -0.11 4.32
CA LYS A 158 -6.11 0.19 4.18
C LYS A 158 -6.86 -1.00 3.57
N LEU A 159 -6.30 -1.60 2.51
CA LEU A 159 -6.82 -2.81 1.90
C LEU A 159 -6.97 -3.98 2.90
N CYS A 160 -5.99 -4.19 3.78
CA CYS A 160 -6.10 -5.20 4.84
C CYS A 160 -7.26 -4.88 5.80
N MET A 161 -7.38 -3.64 6.25
CA MET A 161 -8.48 -3.24 7.13
C MET A 161 -9.84 -3.39 6.44
N LEU A 162 -9.96 -3.03 5.15
CA LEU A 162 -11.16 -3.25 4.35
C LEU A 162 -11.51 -4.74 4.25
N SER A 163 -10.52 -5.59 4.04
CA SER A 163 -10.75 -7.04 3.98
C SER A 163 -11.19 -7.63 5.30
N ASP A 164 -10.70 -7.12 6.44
CA ASP A 164 -11.17 -7.55 7.77
C ASP A 164 -12.65 -7.19 7.97
N LEU A 165 -13.06 -5.98 7.56
CA LEU A 165 -14.46 -5.52 7.68
C LEU A 165 -15.40 -6.31 6.75
N LEU A 166 -14.93 -6.65 5.56
CA LEU A 166 -15.69 -7.38 4.56
C LEU A 166 -15.91 -8.86 4.96
N GLY A 167 -14.92 -9.46 5.63
CA GLY A 167 -14.95 -10.87 6.03
C GLY A 167 -14.96 -11.82 4.82
N ASN A 168 -15.89 -12.78 4.84
CA ASN A 168 -15.97 -13.87 3.85
C ASN A 168 -17.04 -13.63 2.77
N SER A 169 -17.67 -12.46 2.74
CA SER A 169 -18.77 -12.15 1.82
C SER A 169 -18.50 -10.84 1.10
N GLY A 170 -18.81 -10.76 -0.20
CA GLY A 170 -18.51 -9.61 -1.05
C GLY A 170 -17.16 -9.74 -1.77
N SER A 171 -16.65 -8.64 -2.32
CA SER A 171 -15.33 -8.70 -2.97
C SER A 171 -14.53 -7.40 -2.93
N LEU A 172 -13.21 -7.50 -2.79
CA LEU A 172 -12.31 -6.35 -2.66
C LEU A 172 -11.37 -6.26 -3.87
N THR A 173 -11.38 -5.13 -4.55
CA THR A 173 -10.48 -4.85 -5.69
C THR A 173 -9.51 -3.76 -5.33
N GLY A 174 -8.21 -4.09 -5.33
CA GLY A 174 -7.14 -3.10 -5.19
C GLY A 174 -6.53 -2.75 -6.54
N VAL A 175 -6.32 -1.46 -6.80
CA VAL A 175 -5.70 -0.96 -8.03
C VAL A 175 -4.55 -0.03 -7.67
N ASP A 176 -3.39 -0.19 -8.31
CA ASP A 176 -2.29 0.76 -8.19
C ASP A 176 -1.44 0.74 -9.46
N ILE A 177 -0.90 1.89 -9.87
CA ILE A 177 -0.05 2.00 -11.06
C ILE A 177 1.34 1.37 -10.83
N ALA A 178 1.81 1.36 -9.57
CA ALA A 178 3.14 0.92 -9.20
C ALA A 178 3.15 -0.55 -8.79
N ARG A 179 3.39 -1.43 -9.77
CA ARG A 179 3.53 -2.89 -9.56
C ARG A 179 4.42 -3.28 -8.38
N HIS A 180 5.55 -2.60 -8.20
CA HIS A 180 6.49 -2.93 -7.13
C HIS A 180 5.91 -2.64 -5.74
N ARG A 181 5.07 -1.60 -5.60
CA ARG A 181 4.35 -1.29 -4.35
C ARG A 181 3.26 -2.33 -4.11
N LEU A 182 2.54 -2.75 -5.15
CA LEU A 182 1.54 -3.82 -5.02
C LEU A 182 2.14 -5.18 -4.63
N ALA A 183 3.40 -5.45 -4.95
CA ALA A 183 4.05 -6.67 -4.46
C ALA A 183 4.09 -6.71 -2.91
N ALA A 184 4.31 -5.55 -2.26
CA ALA A 184 4.21 -5.44 -0.80
C ALA A 184 2.78 -5.69 -0.31
N CYS A 185 1.78 -5.19 -1.03
CA CYS A 185 0.36 -5.47 -0.75
C CYS A 185 0.06 -6.97 -0.80
N CYS A 186 0.57 -7.69 -1.81
CA CYS A 186 0.44 -9.15 -1.87
C CYS A 186 1.04 -9.83 -0.63
N THR A 187 2.23 -9.39 -0.20
CA THR A 187 2.89 -9.93 1.00
C THR A 187 2.07 -9.66 2.26
N MET A 188 1.46 -8.48 2.39
CA MET A 188 0.57 -8.16 3.50
C MET A 188 -0.68 -9.07 3.49
N LEU A 189 -1.40 -9.15 2.37
CA LEU A 189 -2.60 -10.00 2.27
C LEU A 189 -2.32 -11.47 2.62
N GLN A 190 -1.16 -12.00 2.22
CA GLN A 190 -0.73 -13.34 2.57
C GLN A 190 -0.39 -13.47 4.06
N LYS A 191 0.42 -12.55 4.59
CA LYS A 191 0.87 -12.56 5.98
C LYS A 191 -0.31 -12.49 6.96
N TYR A 192 -1.30 -11.66 6.66
CA TYR A 192 -2.47 -11.43 7.51
C TYR A 192 -3.63 -12.39 7.19
N ALA A 193 -3.48 -13.27 6.18
CA ALA A 193 -4.52 -14.18 5.69
C ALA A 193 -5.82 -13.46 5.28
N LEU A 194 -5.70 -12.33 4.59
CA LEU A 194 -6.80 -11.44 4.16
C LEU A 194 -6.98 -11.41 2.63
N GLY A 195 -6.37 -12.35 1.94
CA GLY A 195 -6.31 -12.33 0.48
C GLY A 195 -7.50 -12.95 -0.23
N ASP A 196 -8.39 -13.63 0.49
CA ASP A 196 -9.29 -14.62 -0.09
C ASP A 196 -10.36 -14.03 -1.02
N CYS A 197 -10.96 -12.91 -0.61
CA CYS A 197 -11.94 -12.14 -1.39
C CYS A 197 -11.28 -11.02 -2.23
N CYS A 198 -9.94 -10.92 -2.20
CA CYS A 198 -9.18 -9.81 -2.79
C CYS A 198 -8.70 -10.12 -4.20
N ARG A 199 -8.66 -9.11 -5.07
CA ARG A 199 -7.98 -9.12 -6.38
C ARG A 199 -7.22 -7.83 -6.61
N LEU A 200 -6.00 -7.92 -7.14
CA LEU A 200 -5.12 -6.76 -7.34
C LEU A 200 -4.78 -6.58 -8.81
N PHE A 201 -4.97 -5.35 -9.29
CA PHE A 201 -4.65 -4.93 -10.65
C PHE A 201 -3.55 -3.87 -10.67
N VAL A 202 -2.61 -4.04 -11.59
CA VAL A 202 -1.70 -2.97 -11.99
C VAL A 202 -2.36 -2.19 -13.12
N ALA A 203 -2.83 -0.98 -12.83
CA ALA A 203 -3.50 -0.12 -13.79
C ALA A 203 -3.47 1.35 -13.34
N ASP A 204 -3.76 2.26 -14.25
CA ASP A 204 -4.06 3.64 -13.93
C ASP A 204 -5.49 3.74 -13.36
N GLY A 205 -5.62 4.24 -12.12
CA GLY A 205 -6.91 4.38 -11.45
C GLY A 205 -7.87 5.34 -12.13
N THR A 206 -7.35 6.31 -12.91
CA THR A 206 -8.16 7.27 -13.68
C THR A 206 -8.88 6.59 -14.84
N THR A 207 -8.30 5.54 -15.42
CA THR A 207 -8.86 4.80 -16.56
C THR A 207 -9.42 3.42 -16.18
N PHE A 208 -9.29 2.99 -14.93
CA PHE A 208 -9.77 1.67 -14.48
C PHE A 208 -11.30 1.59 -14.51
N SER A 209 -11.83 0.60 -15.23
CA SER A 209 -13.27 0.47 -15.55
C SER A 209 -13.85 -0.93 -15.34
N LEU A 210 -13.08 -1.88 -14.79
CA LEU A 210 -13.58 -3.24 -14.54
C LEU A 210 -14.65 -3.23 -13.44
N LEU A 211 -15.76 -3.90 -13.70
CA LEU A 211 -16.90 -4.04 -12.78
C LEU A 211 -16.59 -4.98 -11.61
N PRO A 212 -17.32 -4.88 -10.49
CA PRO A 212 -17.16 -5.81 -9.38
C PRO A 212 -17.57 -7.23 -9.81
N LEU A 213 -16.74 -8.21 -9.47
CA LEU A 213 -17.12 -9.62 -9.62
C LEU A 213 -18.03 -10.00 -8.45
N ARG A 214 -19.30 -10.24 -8.76
CA ARG A 214 -20.31 -10.78 -7.85
C ARG A 214 -20.26 -12.32 -7.95
N SER A 215 -20.44 -13.03 -6.83
CA SER A 215 -20.29 -14.49 -6.78
C SER A 215 -21.16 -15.19 -7.83
N CYS A 216 -20.57 -16.17 -8.52
CA CYS A 216 -21.11 -16.92 -9.67
C CYS A 216 -22.22 -17.93 -9.29
N MET A 217 -23.18 -17.55 -8.42
CA MET A 217 -24.46 -18.29 -8.41
C MET A 217 -25.35 -17.86 -9.59
N ASP A 218 -25.15 -16.66 -10.15
CA ASP A 218 -26.03 -16.12 -11.21
C ASP A 218 -25.51 -16.32 -12.64
N ILE A 219 -24.23 -16.68 -12.85
CA ILE A 219 -23.62 -16.74 -14.21
C ILE A 219 -23.69 -18.15 -14.83
N LYS A 220 -24.23 -19.15 -14.13
CA LYS A 220 -24.42 -20.51 -14.70
C LYS A 220 -25.54 -20.61 -15.76
N SER A 221 -26.20 -19.50 -16.10
CA SER A 221 -27.40 -19.51 -16.94
C SER A 221 -27.15 -19.31 -18.45
N GLY A 222 -25.92 -19.07 -18.90
CA GLY A 222 -25.71 -18.88 -20.34
C GLY A 222 -24.25 -18.80 -20.78
N ALA A 223 -23.91 -19.66 -21.73
CA ALA A 223 -22.69 -19.65 -22.55
C ALA A 223 -21.43 -20.28 -21.93
N ALA A 224 -21.36 -21.62 -21.99
CA ALA A 224 -20.09 -22.34 -22.10
C ALA A 224 -20.17 -23.36 -23.25
N TYR A 225 -20.37 -22.87 -24.48
CA TYR A 225 -20.02 -23.60 -25.69
C TYR A 225 -18.70 -23.02 -26.22
N GLY A 226 -17.59 -23.74 -26.03
CA GLY A 226 -16.40 -23.60 -26.88
C GLY A 226 -15.21 -22.75 -26.40
N ALA A 227 -15.00 -22.54 -25.10
CA ALA A 227 -13.74 -21.94 -24.62
C ALA A 227 -12.62 -22.99 -24.50
N ASP A 228 -11.50 -22.75 -25.17
CA ASP A 228 -10.30 -23.58 -25.08
C ASP A 228 -9.76 -23.56 -23.63
N ASN A 229 -9.56 -24.73 -23.01
CA ASN A 229 -9.35 -24.93 -21.56
C ASN A 229 -8.05 -24.28 -20.99
N LYS A 230 -7.30 -23.53 -21.81
CA LYS A 230 -6.00 -22.90 -21.50
C LYS A 230 -6.09 -21.48 -20.93
N ASP A 231 -7.25 -20.84 -20.97
CA ASP A 231 -7.42 -19.43 -20.55
C ASP A 231 -8.29 -19.23 -19.31
N ILE A 232 -8.62 -20.30 -18.59
CA ILE A 232 -9.37 -20.27 -17.33
C ILE A 232 -8.42 -20.02 -16.17
N PHE A 233 -8.79 -19.10 -15.27
CA PHE A 233 -8.04 -18.84 -14.05
C PHE A 233 -8.24 -19.98 -13.04
N THR A 234 -7.15 -20.67 -12.68
CA THR A 234 -7.12 -21.63 -11.56
C THR A 234 -6.79 -20.91 -10.25
N GLU A 235 -6.78 -21.62 -9.12
CA GLU A 235 -6.30 -21.07 -7.85
C GLU A 235 -4.94 -20.38 -8.00
N TRP A 236 -4.83 -19.19 -7.40
CA TRP A 236 -3.63 -18.38 -7.51
C TRP A 236 -2.44 -19.05 -6.82
N THR A 237 -1.27 -18.96 -7.43
CA THR A 237 -0.02 -19.45 -6.85
C THR A 237 1.07 -18.38 -6.92
N SER A 238 1.91 -18.33 -5.89
CA SER A 238 3.06 -17.40 -5.84
C SER A 238 4.15 -17.76 -6.86
N LYS A 239 4.20 -19.02 -7.29
CA LYS A 239 5.17 -19.53 -8.26
C LYS A 239 4.65 -19.32 -9.68
N ARG A 240 4.92 -18.15 -10.28
CA ARG A 240 4.74 -17.96 -11.73
C ARG A 240 5.57 -19.00 -12.49
N SER A 241 4.95 -19.75 -13.39
CA SER A 241 5.63 -20.71 -14.25
C SER A 241 6.70 -20.01 -15.08
N TRP A 242 7.78 -20.72 -15.42
CA TRP A 242 8.81 -20.22 -16.33
C TRP A 242 8.22 -19.70 -17.65
N LYS A 243 7.17 -20.36 -18.16
CA LYS A 243 6.45 -19.95 -19.37
C LYS A 243 5.79 -18.57 -19.20
N ASP A 244 5.16 -18.33 -18.06
CA ASP A 244 4.50 -17.05 -17.73
C ASP A 244 5.52 -15.93 -17.55
N ARG A 245 6.66 -16.22 -16.90
CA ARG A 245 7.77 -15.27 -16.76
C ARG A 245 8.33 -14.87 -18.12
N LYS A 246 8.53 -15.83 -19.01
CA LYS A 246 9.03 -15.58 -20.38
C LYS A 246 8.02 -14.82 -21.24
N LYS A 247 6.72 -15.11 -21.11
CA LYS A 247 5.64 -14.38 -21.81
C LYS A 247 5.52 -12.94 -21.31
N ALA A 248 5.54 -12.72 -19.99
CA ALA A 248 5.52 -11.38 -19.40
C ALA A 248 6.78 -10.57 -19.75
N PHE A 249 7.96 -11.20 -19.78
CA PHE A 249 9.20 -10.55 -20.22
C PHE A 249 9.14 -10.15 -21.69
N LYS A 250 8.63 -11.02 -22.57
CA LYS A 250 8.42 -10.69 -23.99
C LYS A 250 7.41 -9.56 -24.18
N ALA A 251 6.31 -9.55 -23.45
CA ALA A 251 5.31 -8.48 -23.52
C ALA A 251 5.88 -7.13 -23.07
N ARG A 252 6.71 -7.11 -22.02
CA ARG A 252 7.40 -5.89 -21.57
C ARG A 252 8.39 -5.35 -22.59
N ASN A 253 9.12 -6.23 -23.27
CA ASN A 253 10.10 -5.83 -24.29
C ASN A 253 9.46 -5.49 -25.66
N ALA A 254 8.27 -6.02 -25.96
CA ALA A 254 7.53 -5.61 -27.16
C ALA A 254 6.98 -4.17 -27.03
N ASN A 255 6.66 -3.74 -25.81
CA ASN A 255 6.16 -2.39 -25.53
C ASN A 255 7.27 -1.34 -25.33
N SER A 256 8.55 -1.73 -25.32
CA SER A 256 9.66 -0.76 -25.20
C SER A 256 10.07 -0.09 -26.51
N SER A 257 9.49 -0.49 -27.65
CA SER A 257 9.83 0.05 -28.98
C SER A 257 8.73 0.90 -29.65
N HIS A 258 7.57 1.10 -29.01
CA HIS A 258 6.53 2.00 -29.53
C HIS A 258 5.96 2.89 -28.41
N GLN A 259 6.36 4.16 -28.40
CA GLN A 259 5.62 5.24 -27.76
C GLN A 259 4.33 5.49 -28.56
N SER A 260 3.26 4.79 -28.19
CA SER A 260 1.90 5.15 -28.59
C SER A 260 0.96 4.86 -27.42
N GLN A 261 0.12 5.83 -27.08
CA GLN A 261 -0.95 5.74 -26.08
C GLN A 261 -1.97 4.64 -26.47
N SER A 262 -1.62 3.37 -26.26
CA SER A 262 -2.59 2.30 -26.19
C SER A 262 -3.01 2.19 -24.73
N THR A 263 -4.30 2.34 -24.44
CA THR A 263 -4.92 1.99 -23.16
C THR A 263 -4.43 0.62 -22.71
N LEU A 264 -3.46 0.60 -21.78
CA LEU A 264 -2.89 -0.64 -21.25
C LEU A 264 -3.99 -1.35 -20.46
N GLU A 265 -4.42 -2.52 -20.93
CA GLU A 265 -5.35 -3.36 -20.17
C GLU A 265 -4.80 -3.60 -18.76
N PRO A 266 -5.66 -3.56 -17.71
CA PRO A 266 -5.23 -3.82 -16.34
C PRO A 266 -4.53 -5.17 -16.19
N GLU A 267 -3.34 -5.22 -15.58
CA GLU A 267 -2.70 -6.51 -15.28
C GLU A 267 -3.16 -7.04 -13.92
N LEU A 268 -3.86 -8.18 -13.91
CA LEU A 268 -4.13 -8.93 -12.69
C LEU A 268 -2.84 -9.59 -12.17
N ILE A 269 -2.45 -9.28 -10.93
CA ILE A 269 -1.20 -9.80 -10.31
C ILE A 269 -1.45 -10.72 -9.12
N TYR A 270 -2.61 -10.59 -8.47
CA TYR A 270 -3.02 -11.36 -7.30
C TYR A 270 -4.53 -11.53 -7.29
N TYR A 271 -4.99 -12.70 -6.88
CA TYR A 271 -6.41 -12.94 -6.65
C TYR A 271 -6.56 -14.11 -5.64
N GLY A 272 -7.46 -13.96 -4.67
CA GLY A 272 -7.79 -15.01 -3.73
C GLY A 272 -8.73 -16.06 -4.31
N ARG A 273 -8.99 -17.14 -3.56
CA ARG A 273 -9.84 -18.25 -3.99
C ARG A 273 -11.29 -17.77 -4.19
N HIS A 274 -11.80 -16.95 -3.28
CA HIS A 274 -13.16 -16.41 -3.32
C HIS A 274 -13.25 -15.00 -3.92
N SER A 275 -12.22 -14.54 -4.63
CA SER A 275 -12.18 -13.21 -5.28
C SER A 275 -13.14 -13.05 -6.48
N GLY A 276 -13.82 -14.13 -6.88
CA GLY A 276 -14.65 -14.21 -8.09
C GLY A 276 -13.87 -14.50 -9.38
N VAL A 277 -12.53 -14.57 -9.33
CA VAL A 277 -11.68 -14.78 -10.51
C VAL A 277 -11.55 -16.26 -10.89
N VAL A 278 -11.46 -17.15 -9.89
CA VAL A 278 -11.24 -18.59 -10.14
C VAL A 278 -12.40 -19.18 -10.92
N GLY A 279 -12.11 -19.85 -12.03
CA GLY A 279 -13.11 -20.43 -12.94
C GLY A 279 -13.55 -19.52 -14.08
N LEU A 280 -13.20 -18.23 -14.06
CA LEU A 280 -13.44 -17.32 -15.19
C LEU A 280 -12.36 -17.46 -16.26
N CYS A 281 -12.71 -17.20 -17.51
CA CYS A 281 -11.74 -16.98 -18.57
C CYS A 281 -11.36 -15.49 -18.68
N LYS A 282 -10.27 -15.19 -19.39
CA LYS A 282 -9.79 -13.80 -19.55
C LYS A 282 -10.81 -12.87 -20.20
N SER A 283 -11.52 -13.33 -21.22
CA SER A 283 -12.53 -12.51 -21.91
C SER A 283 -13.75 -12.20 -21.02
N GLU A 284 -14.05 -13.04 -20.03
CA GLU A 284 -15.07 -12.77 -19.02
C GLU A 284 -14.57 -11.76 -17.98
N LEU A 285 -13.34 -11.93 -17.48
CA LEU A 285 -12.76 -11.04 -16.49
C LEU A 285 -12.56 -9.62 -17.01
N PHE A 286 -12.04 -9.49 -18.23
CA PHE A 286 -11.73 -8.21 -18.87
C PHE A 286 -12.85 -7.76 -19.81
N ARG A 287 -14.07 -8.28 -19.63
CA ARG A 287 -15.22 -7.91 -20.47
C ARG A 287 -15.47 -6.40 -20.37
N PRO A 288 -15.53 -5.66 -21.48
CA PRO A 288 -15.92 -4.26 -21.45
C PRO A 288 -17.37 -4.12 -20.96
N ARG A 289 -17.67 -3.00 -20.30
CA ARG A 289 -19.04 -2.66 -19.91
C ARG A 289 -19.91 -2.58 -21.17
N ASN A 290 -20.98 -3.38 -21.23
CA ASN A 290 -22.01 -3.25 -22.25
C ASN A 290 -23.08 -2.27 -21.76
N ASP A 291 -23.30 -1.18 -22.49
CA ASP A 291 -24.28 -0.14 -22.12
C ASP A 291 -25.75 -0.60 -22.21
N ASN A 292 -26.00 -1.80 -22.75
CA ASN A 292 -27.34 -2.38 -22.95
C ASN A 292 -27.77 -3.35 -21.83
N GLU A 293 -26.92 -3.66 -20.85
CA GLU A 293 -27.29 -4.48 -19.69
C GLU A 293 -27.96 -3.61 -18.62
N PRO A 294 -29.10 -4.05 -18.04
CA PRO A 294 -29.74 -3.33 -16.95
C PRO A 294 -28.71 -3.09 -15.84
N SER A 295 -28.76 -1.90 -15.25
CA SER A 295 -27.80 -1.33 -14.30
C SER A 295 -27.52 -2.25 -13.10
N VAL A 296 -26.70 -3.28 -13.28
CA VAL A 296 -26.07 -3.99 -12.18
C VAL A 296 -24.94 -3.08 -11.72
N SER A 297 -25.17 -2.55 -10.53
CA SER A 297 -24.45 -1.50 -9.83
C SER A 297 -22.93 -1.68 -9.88
N GLY A 298 -22.24 -0.54 -9.95
CA GLY A 298 -20.80 -0.45 -9.73
C GLY A 298 -20.41 -0.94 -8.33
N TYR A 299 -19.24 -0.55 -7.86
CA TYR A 299 -18.84 -0.94 -6.51
C TYR A 299 -19.70 -0.21 -5.50
N ASP A 300 -20.08 -0.90 -4.43
CA ASP A 300 -20.93 -0.37 -3.38
C ASP A 300 -20.17 0.70 -2.59
N ARG A 301 -18.84 0.53 -2.44
CA ARG A 301 -17.94 1.47 -1.76
C ARG A 301 -16.66 1.70 -2.56
N VAL A 302 -16.18 2.95 -2.60
CA VAL A 302 -14.88 3.31 -3.20
C VAL A 302 -14.03 4.11 -2.24
N LEU A 303 -12.81 3.62 -2.03
CA LEU A 303 -11.74 4.34 -1.37
C LEU A 303 -10.78 4.89 -2.42
N VAL A 304 -10.46 6.19 -2.33
CA VAL A 304 -9.45 6.82 -3.19
C VAL A 304 -8.41 7.49 -2.30
N ASP A 305 -7.20 6.92 -2.29
CA ASP A 305 -6.04 7.44 -1.55
C ASP A 305 -5.03 8.08 -2.51
N ALA A 306 -5.44 9.21 -3.11
CA ALA A 306 -4.76 9.82 -4.25
C ALA A 306 -3.37 10.40 -3.93
N GLU A 307 -3.03 10.65 -2.65
CA GLU A 307 -1.78 11.33 -2.25
C GLU A 307 -0.97 10.57 -1.17
N CYS A 308 -1.12 9.26 -1.04
CA CYS A 308 -0.42 8.45 -0.01
C CYS A 308 1.11 8.38 -0.10
N THR A 309 1.71 8.81 -1.23
CA THR A 309 3.18 8.73 -1.41
C THR A 309 3.89 9.95 -0.83
N HIS A 310 3.14 10.95 -0.38
CA HIS A 310 3.65 12.16 0.22
C HIS A 310 2.98 12.33 1.59
N ASP A 311 3.45 11.55 2.57
CA ASP A 311 3.15 11.89 3.95
C ASP A 311 3.73 13.30 4.17
N GLY A 312 2.93 14.22 4.72
CA GLY A 312 3.40 15.56 5.07
C GLY A 312 4.47 15.56 6.16
N SER A 313 5.10 14.41 6.44
CA SER A 313 6.10 14.25 7.48
C SER A 313 7.35 15.05 7.16
N VAL A 314 8.00 15.53 8.22
CA VAL A 314 9.28 16.25 8.14
C VAL A 314 10.31 15.43 7.37
N LYS A 315 10.38 14.11 7.58
CA LYS A 315 11.30 13.21 6.88
C LYS A 315 11.07 13.19 5.37
N HIS A 316 9.82 13.30 4.93
CA HIS A 316 9.50 13.31 3.50
C HIS A 316 9.72 14.69 2.88
N ILE A 317 9.36 15.77 3.57
CA ILE A 317 9.66 17.15 3.18
C ILE A 317 11.17 17.36 3.06
N GLN A 318 11.96 16.80 3.98
CA GLN A 318 13.43 16.85 3.96
C GLN A 318 14.04 16.19 2.71
N LYS A 319 13.39 15.20 2.09
CA LYS A 319 13.89 14.62 0.81
C LYS A 319 13.91 15.66 -0.30
N PHE A 320 13.01 16.65 -0.26
CA PHE A 320 12.97 17.74 -1.23
C PHE A 320 14.07 18.79 -1.03
N ALA A 321 14.76 18.79 0.12
CA ALA A 321 15.97 19.59 0.30
C ALA A 321 17.05 19.23 -0.73
N PHE A 322 17.09 17.95 -1.15
CA PHE A 322 18.04 17.45 -2.13
C PHE A 322 17.54 17.60 -3.58
N TRP A 323 16.22 17.71 -3.81
CA TRP A 323 15.57 17.76 -5.13
C TRP A 323 15.16 19.18 -5.56
N GLY A 324 15.33 20.16 -4.67
CA GLY A 324 14.99 21.56 -4.88
C GLY A 324 13.56 21.92 -4.48
N TRP A 325 13.40 23.05 -3.79
CA TRP A 325 12.13 23.50 -3.21
C TRP A 325 11.07 23.90 -4.24
N ASN A 326 11.47 24.33 -5.43
CA ASN A 326 10.54 24.54 -6.56
C ASN A 326 9.81 23.24 -6.94
N THR A 327 10.46 22.08 -6.79
CA THR A 327 9.85 20.77 -7.03
C THR A 327 8.77 20.45 -6.01
N LEU A 328 8.97 20.82 -4.74
CA LEU A 328 7.95 20.68 -3.69
C LEU A 328 6.73 21.54 -3.99
N GLN A 329 6.95 22.82 -4.32
CA GLN A 329 5.87 23.76 -4.63
C GLN A 329 5.02 23.28 -5.82
N HIS A 330 5.65 22.88 -6.93
CA HIS A 330 4.94 22.41 -8.11
C HIS A 330 4.26 21.05 -7.95
N ARG A 331 4.85 20.13 -7.17
CA ARG A 331 4.31 18.76 -7.05
C ARG A 331 3.33 18.57 -5.91
N VAL A 332 3.44 19.36 -4.85
CA VAL A 332 2.74 19.13 -3.57
C VAL A 332 1.83 20.29 -3.18
N LEU A 333 2.19 21.55 -3.49
CA LEU A 333 1.46 22.74 -3.00
C LEU A 333 0.57 23.39 -4.08
N ASP A 334 0.51 22.85 -5.30
CA ASP A 334 -0.30 23.41 -6.39
C ASP A 334 -1.78 22.97 -6.30
N ALA A 335 -2.63 23.88 -5.84
CA ALA A 335 -4.07 23.67 -5.67
C ALA A 335 -4.82 23.27 -6.96
N LYS A 336 -4.32 23.67 -8.15
CA LYS A 336 -4.96 23.30 -9.43
C LYS A 336 -4.95 21.80 -9.70
N ARG A 337 -4.05 21.08 -9.05
CA ARG A 337 -3.96 19.62 -9.16
C ARG A 337 -5.10 18.94 -8.41
N THR A 338 -5.56 19.52 -7.31
CA THR A 338 -6.65 19.00 -6.48
C THR A 338 -8.00 19.06 -7.20
N ASP A 339 -8.23 20.09 -8.02
CA ASP A 339 -9.47 20.26 -8.79
C ASP A 339 -9.76 19.07 -9.72
N THR A 340 -8.73 18.40 -10.23
CA THR A 340 -8.88 17.22 -11.09
C THR A 340 -9.40 15.99 -10.35
N LEU A 341 -9.27 15.93 -9.01
CA LEU A 341 -9.82 14.84 -8.20
C LEU A 341 -11.35 14.91 -8.13
N MET A 342 -11.92 16.11 -8.07
CA MET A 342 -13.38 16.30 -8.06
C MET A 342 -14.02 15.81 -9.37
N HIS A 343 -13.28 15.91 -10.49
CA HIS A 343 -13.74 15.36 -11.78
C HIS A 343 -13.83 13.82 -11.77
N LEU A 344 -12.95 13.12 -11.02
CA LEU A 344 -13.03 11.67 -10.86
C LEU A 344 -14.29 11.24 -10.09
N GLN A 345 -14.77 12.09 -9.17
CA GLN A 345 -15.97 11.82 -8.38
C GLN A 345 -17.24 11.91 -9.22
N ILE A 346 -17.35 12.95 -10.05
CA ILE A 346 -18.51 13.23 -10.89
C ILE A 346 -18.63 12.20 -12.02
N ALA A 347 -17.52 11.75 -12.60
CA ALA A 347 -17.53 10.85 -13.75
C ALA A 347 -18.01 9.42 -13.43
N LYS A 348 -17.91 8.97 -12.17
CA LYS A 348 -18.20 7.56 -11.83
C LYS A 348 -19.58 7.31 -11.21
N SER A 349 -20.27 8.31 -10.64
CA SER A 349 -21.60 8.14 -9.99
C SER A 349 -21.61 7.17 -8.80
N TRP A 350 -20.50 7.04 -8.05
CA TRP A 350 -20.37 6.11 -6.92
C TRP A 350 -20.18 6.90 -5.61
N TRP A 351 -20.53 6.30 -4.47
CA TRP A 351 -20.17 6.85 -3.16
C TRP A 351 -18.65 6.79 -3.00
N ILE A 352 -17.98 7.92 -3.24
CA ILE A 352 -16.52 8.04 -3.17
C ILE A 352 -16.18 8.78 -1.88
N ALA A 353 -15.50 8.09 -0.97
CA ALA A 353 -14.74 8.77 0.07
C ALA A 353 -13.38 9.16 -0.54
N CYS A 354 -13.24 10.42 -0.95
CA CYS A 354 -11.91 11.00 -1.18
C CYS A 354 -11.36 11.43 0.16
N VAL A 355 -10.31 10.75 0.61
CA VAL A 355 -9.55 11.21 1.77
C VAL A 355 -8.29 11.88 1.27
N GLN A 356 -8.34 13.20 1.18
CA GLN A 356 -7.15 14.02 1.00
C GLN A 356 -6.55 14.29 2.39
N TYR A 357 -5.54 13.52 2.76
CA TYR A 357 -4.74 13.85 3.94
C TYR A 357 -3.63 14.81 3.54
N LEU A 358 -3.83 16.10 3.79
CA LEU A 358 -2.74 16.87 4.37
C LEU A 358 -2.76 16.50 5.87
N GLN A 359 -1.74 15.77 6.33
CA GLN A 359 -1.56 15.47 7.75
C GLN A 359 -1.42 16.78 8.52
N PHE A 360 -2.55 17.26 9.04
CA PHE A 360 -2.61 18.29 10.04
C PHE A 360 -3.25 17.70 11.29
N ASN A 361 -2.38 17.30 12.22
CA ASN A 361 -2.77 16.91 13.58
C ASN A 361 -3.31 18.14 14.31
N SER A 362 -4.57 18.47 14.06
CA SER A 362 -5.38 19.26 14.98
C SER A 362 -6.47 18.33 15.51
N CYS A 363 -6.20 17.75 16.68
CA CYS A 363 -7.22 17.05 17.45
C CYS A 363 -8.34 18.04 17.81
N PRO A 364 -9.64 17.73 17.61
CA PRO A 364 -10.69 18.49 18.25
C PRO A 364 -10.54 18.31 19.77
N LYS A 365 -10.51 19.41 20.51
CA LYS A 365 -10.52 19.40 21.98
C LYS A 365 -11.83 18.83 22.53
#